data_AF-A0A9X5UDJ7-F1
#
_entry.id   AF-A0A9X5UDJ7-F1
#
_cell.length_a   1.000
_cell.length_b   1.000
_cell.length_c   1.000
_cell.angle_alpha   90.00
_cell.angle_beta   90.00
_cell.angle_gamma   90.00
#
_symmetry.space_group_name_H-M   'P 1'
#
loop_
_entity.id
_entity.type
_entity.pdbx_description
1 polymer ?
#
loop_
_entity_poly.entity_id
_entity_poly.type
_entity_poly.pdbx_seq_one_letter_code
_entity_poly.pdbx_strand_id
1 'polypeptide(L)'
;MFTDDELVFVRCGVVVGDDERGLRVWIPNGGPAAVRMSEDGRGIRDMPFAEWITQPTALTRTTWWGPDIFMLIPPDRAHSVWWFWDWRGSFDAWYVNLEEPVTRWRDGAVAGVDGCDQDLDIWVWPDRGWEWKDEDELEERLAFPDRYWVRDAAAVRAEGERLIKDAEAGLFPFDGTWHDFRPEPAWRALPFALTPGWDRPRTHR
;
A
#
# COMPACT_ATOMS: atom_id res chain seq x y z
N MET A 1 4.08 -1.16 6.70
CA MET A 1 3.42 0.15 6.81
C MET A 1 3.35 0.55 8.26
N PHE A 2 3.76 1.78 8.54
CA PHE A 2 3.79 2.38 9.86
C PHE A 2 2.85 3.59 9.92
N THR A 3 2.35 3.91 11.11
CA THR A 3 1.82 5.23 11.45
C THR A 3 2.67 5.76 12.60
N ASP A 4 3.37 6.88 12.40
CA ASP A 4 4.49 7.28 13.25
C ASP A 4 5.49 6.10 13.44
N ASP A 5 5.68 5.61 14.68
CA ASP A 5 6.57 4.47 14.98
C ASP A 5 5.84 3.13 15.12
N GLU A 6 4.51 3.12 14.99
CA GLU A 6 3.72 1.91 15.16
C GLU A 6 3.55 1.14 13.86
N LEU A 7 3.93 -0.15 13.87
CA LEU A 7 3.63 -1.06 12.77
C LEU A 7 2.13 -1.34 12.74
N VAL A 8 1.45 -0.85 11.70
CA VAL A 8 0.00 -0.99 11.54
C VAL A 8 -0.39 -2.09 10.56
N PHE A 9 0.46 -2.37 9.58
CA PHE A 9 0.11 -3.30 8.52
C PHE A 9 1.34 -3.87 7.78
N VAL A 10 1.33 -5.17 7.52
CA VAL A 10 2.39 -5.89 6.78
C VAL A 10 1.76 -6.88 5.78
N ARG A 11 2.32 -6.92 4.57
CA ARG A 11 2.07 -7.95 3.54
C ARG A 11 3.41 -8.60 3.17
N CYS A 12 3.41 -9.90 2.90
CA CYS A 12 4.55 -10.58 2.27
C CYS A 12 4.36 -10.66 0.75
N GLY A 13 5.45 -10.54 0.00
CA GLY A 13 5.43 -10.63 -1.46
C GLY A 13 6.75 -11.12 -2.05
N VAL A 14 6.77 -11.32 -3.36
CA VAL A 14 7.94 -11.71 -4.15
C VAL A 14 8.45 -10.49 -4.89
N VAL A 15 9.75 -10.22 -4.78
CA VAL A 15 10.39 -9.21 -5.62
C VAL A 15 10.40 -9.71 -7.07
N VAL A 16 9.65 -9.03 -7.93
CA VAL A 16 9.59 -9.30 -9.37
C VAL A 16 10.77 -8.63 -10.07
N GLY A 17 11.20 -7.47 -9.58
CA GLY A 17 12.43 -6.82 -10.00
C GLY A 17 12.71 -5.55 -9.22
N ASP A 18 13.94 -5.07 -9.29
CA ASP A 18 14.41 -3.87 -8.60
C ASP A 18 15.45 -3.19 -9.50
N ASP A 19 15.05 -2.12 -10.18
CA ASP A 19 15.87 -1.40 -11.16
C ASP A 19 15.59 0.11 -11.13
N GLU A 20 16.03 0.85 -12.15
CA GLU A 20 15.85 2.31 -12.23
C GLU A 20 14.38 2.76 -12.21
N ARG A 21 13.44 1.88 -12.57
CA ARG A 21 12.00 2.19 -12.49
C ARG A 21 11.47 2.04 -11.05
N GLY A 22 12.19 1.34 -10.19
CA GLY A 22 11.85 1.11 -8.79
C GLY A 22 11.71 -0.36 -8.42
N LEU A 23 11.25 -0.59 -7.20
CA LEU A 23 11.00 -1.93 -6.67
C LEU A 23 9.62 -2.41 -7.15
N ARG A 24 9.56 -3.61 -7.72
CA ARG A 24 8.32 -4.28 -8.11
C ARG A 24 8.10 -5.52 -7.26
N VAL A 25 6.95 -5.60 -6.62
CA VAL A 25 6.58 -6.69 -5.72
C VAL A 25 5.25 -7.28 -6.15
N TRP A 26 5.17 -8.60 -6.23
CA TRP A 26 3.90 -9.30 -6.34
C TRP A 26 3.46 -9.81 -4.97
N ILE A 27 2.23 -9.50 -4.58
CA ILE A 27 1.62 -9.88 -3.30
C ILE A 27 0.42 -10.79 -3.62
N PRO A 28 0.46 -12.07 -3.23
CA PRO A 28 -0.63 -13.01 -3.52
C PRO A 28 -1.86 -12.75 -2.65
N ASN A 29 -3.05 -12.88 -3.25
CA ASN A 29 -4.28 -13.16 -2.52
C ASN A 29 -4.08 -14.35 -1.57
N GLY A 30 -4.59 -14.22 -0.34
CA GLY A 30 -4.43 -15.21 0.72
C GLY A 30 -3.03 -15.26 1.34
N GLY A 31 -2.09 -14.42 0.89
CA GLY A 31 -0.74 -14.35 1.45
C GLY A 31 -0.73 -13.94 2.93
N PRO A 32 0.29 -14.33 3.72
CA PRO A 32 0.41 -13.91 5.11
C PRO A 32 0.48 -12.40 5.25
N ALA A 33 -0.26 -11.90 6.23
CA ALA A 33 -0.30 -10.50 6.57
C ALA A 33 -0.41 -10.33 8.08
N ALA A 34 -0.18 -9.11 8.54
CA ALA A 34 -0.57 -8.68 9.87
C ALA A 34 -1.17 -7.29 9.77
N VAL A 35 -2.21 -7.04 10.56
CA VAL A 35 -2.91 -5.76 10.61
C VAL A 35 -3.21 -5.43 12.06
N ARG A 36 -3.06 -4.16 12.41
CA ARG A 36 -3.41 -3.67 13.73
C ARG A 36 -4.92 -3.59 13.85
N MET A 37 -5.45 -4.21 14.90
CA MET A 37 -6.88 -4.31 15.19
C MET A 37 -7.13 -3.94 16.64
N SER A 38 -8.34 -3.47 16.94
CA SER A 38 -8.83 -3.34 18.31
C SER A 38 -9.06 -4.72 18.94
N GLU A 39 -9.19 -4.75 20.28
CA GLU A 39 -9.41 -6.00 21.03
C GLU A 39 -10.69 -6.76 20.63
N ASP A 40 -11.70 -6.05 20.12
CA ASP A 40 -12.96 -6.63 19.61
C ASP A 40 -12.85 -7.10 18.15
N GLY A 41 -11.67 -7.03 17.53
CA GLY A 41 -11.37 -7.57 16.21
C GLY A 41 -11.68 -6.63 15.04
N ARG A 42 -12.04 -5.37 15.31
CA ARG A 42 -12.27 -4.35 14.27
C ARG A 42 -10.96 -3.68 13.84
N GLY A 43 -10.85 -3.33 12.56
CA GLY A 43 -9.79 -2.50 12.01
C GLY A 43 -10.15 -1.00 12.03
N ILE A 44 -9.18 -0.17 11.64
CA ILE A 44 -9.36 1.30 11.57
C ILE A 44 -10.52 1.74 10.67
N ARG A 45 -10.86 0.95 9.65
CA ARG A 45 -11.97 1.23 8.71
C ARG A 45 -13.32 0.65 9.15
N ASP A 46 -13.37 -0.09 10.26
CA ASP A 46 -14.60 -0.70 10.77
C ASP A 46 -15.31 0.18 11.81
N MET A 47 -14.80 1.38 12.08
CA MET A 47 -15.35 2.34 13.04
C MET A 47 -14.94 3.78 12.70
N PRO A 48 -15.66 4.80 13.21
CA PRO A 48 -15.23 6.18 13.09
C PRO A 48 -13.84 6.39 13.71
N PHE A 49 -13.04 7.28 13.12
CA PHE A 49 -11.67 7.49 13.58
C PHE A 49 -11.60 7.99 15.04
N ALA A 50 -12.58 8.81 15.44
CA ALA A 50 -12.74 9.28 16.81
C ALA A 50 -12.87 8.14 17.84
N GLU A 51 -13.49 7.03 17.44
CA GLU A 51 -13.58 5.82 18.25
C GLU A 51 -12.24 5.07 18.23
N TRP A 52 -11.67 4.86 17.03
CA TRP A 52 -10.41 4.13 16.83
C TRP A 52 -9.26 4.65 17.69
N ILE A 53 -9.04 5.97 17.72
CA ILE A 53 -7.93 6.60 18.46
C ILE A 53 -8.01 6.45 19.98
N THR A 54 -9.12 5.91 20.49
CA THR A 54 -9.33 5.60 21.92
C THR A 54 -9.18 4.12 22.24
N GLN A 55 -9.14 3.25 21.23
CA GLN A 55 -9.08 1.81 21.42
C GLN A 55 -7.66 1.35 21.73
N PRO A 56 -7.47 0.40 22.67
CA PRO A 56 -6.25 -0.39 22.67
C PRO A 56 -6.20 -1.23 21.39
N THR A 57 -5.04 -1.27 20.75
CA THR A 57 -4.85 -2.03 19.51
C THR A 57 -3.64 -2.94 19.60
N ALA A 58 -3.69 -4.05 18.89
CA ALA A 58 -2.61 -5.01 18.79
C ALA A 58 -2.42 -5.47 17.34
N LEU A 59 -1.20 -5.85 17.01
CA LEU A 59 -0.88 -6.39 15.70
C LEU A 59 -1.36 -7.84 15.60
N THR A 60 -2.36 -8.07 14.77
CA THR A 60 -3.03 -9.36 14.60
C THR A 60 -2.61 -10.01 13.29
N ARG A 61 -2.14 -11.26 13.36
CA ARG A 61 -1.81 -12.05 12.17
C ARG A 61 -3.09 -12.42 11.41
N THR A 62 -3.04 -12.29 10.10
CA THR A 62 -4.15 -12.56 9.19
C THR A 62 -3.63 -13.00 7.82
N THR A 63 -4.51 -13.07 6.83
CA THR A 63 -4.16 -13.23 5.42
C THR A 63 -4.65 -12.02 4.62
N TRP A 64 -3.96 -11.73 3.51
CA TRP A 64 -4.40 -10.73 2.56
C TRP A 64 -5.69 -11.20 1.88
N TRP A 65 -6.80 -10.49 2.13
CA TRP A 65 -8.12 -10.84 1.59
C TRP A 65 -8.42 -10.19 0.22
N GLY A 66 -7.66 -9.18 -0.19
CA GLY A 66 -7.82 -8.53 -1.48
C GLY A 66 -7.23 -9.36 -2.64
N PRO A 67 -7.46 -8.95 -3.90
CA PRO A 67 -6.91 -9.64 -5.07
C PRO A 67 -5.37 -9.60 -5.08
N ASP A 68 -4.76 -10.39 -5.95
CA ASP A 68 -3.32 -10.29 -6.22
C ASP A 68 -2.95 -8.85 -6.56
N ILE A 69 -1.85 -8.39 -5.97
CA ILE A 69 -1.30 -7.05 -6.23
C ILE A 69 -0.01 -7.22 -6.98
N PHE A 70 0.15 -6.52 -8.09
CA PHE A 70 1.46 -6.19 -8.62
C PHE A 70 1.74 -4.73 -8.31
N MET A 71 2.72 -4.47 -7.46
CA MET A 71 2.99 -3.16 -6.89
C MET A 71 4.32 -2.62 -7.42
N LEU A 72 4.31 -1.40 -7.95
CA LEU A 72 5.51 -0.60 -8.22
C LEU A 72 5.68 0.42 -7.09
N ILE A 73 6.88 0.43 -6.52
CA ILE A 73 7.34 1.45 -5.59
C ILE A 73 8.49 2.21 -6.28
N PRO A 74 8.21 3.38 -6.89
CA PRO A 74 9.23 4.17 -7.56
C PRO A 74 10.29 4.70 -6.57
N PRO A 75 11.52 4.95 -7.02
CA PRO A 75 12.57 5.46 -6.15
C PRO A 75 12.22 6.88 -5.64
N ASP A 76 12.25 7.05 -4.32
CA ASP A 76 12.05 8.34 -3.64
C ASP A 76 10.78 9.11 -4.03
N ARG A 77 9.69 8.39 -4.29
CA ARG A 77 8.37 8.97 -4.55
C ARG A 77 7.41 8.73 -3.40
N ALA A 78 6.49 9.68 -3.22
CA ALA A 78 5.46 9.65 -2.19
C ALA A 78 4.19 8.90 -2.65
N HIS A 79 4.39 7.75 -3.31
CA HIS A 79 3.32 6.89 -3.76
C HIS A 79 3.87 5.51 -4.16
N SER A 80 2.97 4.53 -4.23
CA SER A 80 3.12 3.34 -5.06
C SER A 80 1.96 3.22 -6.05
N VAL A 81 2.17 2.49 -7.14
CA VAL A 81 1.12 2.20 -8.13
C VAL A 81 0.93 0.70 -8.20
N TRP A 82 -0.32 0.25 -8.12
CA TRP A 82 -0.68 -1.16 -8.07
C TRP A 82 -1.52 -1.51 -9.30
N TRP A 83 -1.29 -2.67 -9.88
CA TRP A 83 -2.07 -3.21 -10.99
C TRP A 83 -3.03 -4.27 -10.46
N PHE A 84 -4.27 -4.19 -10.93
CA PHE A 84 -5.32 -5.16 -10.65
C PHE A 84 -5.87 -5.76 -11.93
N TRP A 85 -6.30 -7.01 -11.82
CA TRP A 85 -6.91 -7.78 -12.90
C TRP A 85 -8.23 -8.37 -12.44
N ASP A 86 -9.17 -8.48 -13.37
CA ASP A 86 -10.43 -9.16 -13.13
C ASP A 86 -10.23 -10.68 -12.98
N TRP A 87 -11.31 -11.39 -12.61
CA TRP A 87 -11.29 -12.84 -12.44
C TRP A 87 -10.99 -13.62 -13.74
N ARG A 88 -11.06 -12.98 -14.92
CA ARG A 88 -10.68 -13.55 -16.22
C ARG A 88 -9.21 -13.27 -16.56
N GLY A 89 -8.51 -12.50 -15.72
CA GLY A 89 -7.14 -12.05 -15.95
C GLY A 89 -7.04 -10.83 -16.86
N SER A 90 -8.14 -10.17 -17.21
CA SER A 90 -8.08 -8.91 -17.96
C SER A 90 -7.61 -7.79 -17.04
N PHE A 91 -6.75 -6.89 -17.53
CA PHE A 91 -6.36 -5.72 -16.76
C PHE A 91 -7.60 -4.88 -16.45
N ASP A 92 -7.77 -4.51 -15.18
CA ASP A 92 -8.99 -3.88 -14.67
C ASP A 92 -8.76 -2.42 -14.27
N ALA A 93 -7.73 -2.16 -13.45
CA ALA A 93 -7.40 -0.82 -13.00
C ALA A 93 -5.98 -0.71 -12.46
N TRP A 94 -5.48 0.52 -12.42
CA TRP A 94 -4.41 0.92 -11.52
C TRP A 94 -4.99 1.50 -10.23
N TYR A 95 -4.27 1.30 -9.14
CA TYR A 95 -4.50 1.96 -7.86
C TYR A 95 -3.25 2.73 -7.47
N VAL A 96 -3.38 4.02 -7.26
CA VAL A 96 -2.33 4.84 -6.68
C VAL A 96 -2.54 4.87 -5.18
N ASN A 97 -1.58 4.34 -4.44
CA ASN A 97 -1.53 4.47 -2.99
C ASN A 97 -0.63 5.67 -2.66
N LEU A 98 -1.17 6.76 -2.12
CA LEU A 98 -0.34 7.88 -1.68
C LEU A 98 0.25 7.54 -0.32
N GLU A 99 1.56 7.64 -0.20
CA GLU A 99 2.31 7.19 0.97
C GLU A 99 3.62 7.93 1.11
N GLU A 100 4.21 7.96 2.30
CA GLU A 100 5.56 8.50 2.46
C GLU A 100 6.58 7.69 1.62
N PRO A 101 7.62 8.35 1.08
CA PRO A 101 8.71 7.66 0.39
C PRO A 101 9.31 6.53 1.24
N VAL A 102 9.25 5.31 0.71
CA VAL A 102 9.60 4.12 1.49
C VAL A 102 11.07 4.09 1.92
N THR A 103 11.35 3.42 3.03
CA THR A 103 12.70 3.14 3.53
C THR A 103 13.00 1.66 3.39
N ARG A 104 14.03 1.32 2.59
CA ARG A 104 14.47 -0.07 2.41
C ARG A 104 15.26 -0.52 3.63
N TRP A 105 15.12 -1.79 4.00
CA TRP A 105 15.88 -2.37 5.09
C TRP A 105 16.22 -3.84 4.88
N ARG A 106 17.25 -4.28 5.59
CA ARG A 106 17.67 -5.68 5.69
C ARG A 106 18.13 -5.96 7.11
N ASP A 107 17.63 -7.05 7.69
CA ASP A 107 18.03 -7.56 8.98
C ASP A 107 18.20 -9.08 8.91
N GLY A 108 19.44 -9.55 8.91
CA GLY A 108 19.76 -10.96 8.70
C GLY A 108 19.13 -11.52 7.41
N ALA A 109 18.24 -12.50 7.57
CA ALA A 109 17.56 -13.19 6.46
C ALA A 109 16.27 -12.48 6.00
N VAL A 110 15.81 -11.46 6.72
CA VAL A 110 14.61 -10.68 6.36
C VAL A 110 15.00 -9.33 5.76
N ALA A 111 14.17 -8.86 4.84
CA ALA A 111 14.31 -7.57 4.20
C ALA A 111 12.92 -7.05 3.86
N GLY A 112 12.80 -5.73 3.72
CA GLY A 112 11.52 -5.11 3.44
C GLY A 112 11.64 -3.64 3.09
N VAL A 113 10.47 -3.03 3.00
CA VAL A 113 10.29 -1.59 2.80
C VAL A 113 9.31 -1.07 3.84
N ASP A 114 9.70 -0.01 4.52
CA ASP A 114 8.87 0.69 5.49
C ASP A 114 8.30 1.94 4.83
N GLY A 115 6.98 1.97 4.63
CA GLY A 115 6.23 3.16 4.21
C GLY A 115 5.24 3.59 5.28
N CYS A 116 4.62 4.75 5.08
CA CYS A 116 3.52 5.25 5.88
C CYS A 116 2.40 5.69 4.94
N ASP A 117 1.23 5.08 5.10
CA ASP A 117 0.08 5.35 4.25
C ASP A 117 -0.42 6.78 4.48
N GLN A 118 -0.93 7.47 3.45
CA GLN A 118 -1.43 8.84 3.57
C GLN A 118 -2.95 8.94 3.37
N ASP A 119 -3.66 7.81 3.48
CA ASP A 119 -5.10 7.57 3.37
C ASP A 119 -5.75 7.92 2.03
N LEU A 120 -5.29 8.96 1.35
CA LEU A 120 -5.84 9.39 0.08
C LEU A 120 -5.28 8.53 -1.05
N ASP A 121 -6.17 8.00 -1.87
CA ASP A 121 -5.82 7.08 -2.96
C ASP A 121 -6.48 7.51 -4.27
N ILE A 122 -6.06 6.93 -5.40
CA ILE A 122 -6.67 7.19 -6.71
C ILE A 122 -6.89 5.87 -7.45
N TRP A 123 -8.12 5.64 -7.91
CA TRP A 123 -8.39 4.65 -8.95
C TRP A 123 -8.15 5.25 -10.32
N VAL A 124 -7.48 4.51 -11.21
CA VAL A 124 -7.31 4.88 -12.62
C VAL A 124 -7.68 3.69 -13.49
N TRP A 125 -8.59 3.90 -14.45
CA TRP A 125 -9.08 2.85 -15.35
C TRP A 125 -8.33 2.84 -16.69
N PRO A 126 -8.45 1.77 -17.50
CA PRO A 126 -7.70 1.63 -18.76
C PRO A 126 -8.00 2.72 -19.81
N ASP A 127 -9.16 3.36 -19.72
CA ASP A 127 -9.55 4.50 -20.56
C ASP A 127 -9.00 5.85 -20.05
N ARG A 128 -8.20 5.81 -18.97
CA ARG A 128 -7.56 6.94 -18.28
C ARG A 128 -8.55 7.82 -17.51
N GLY A 129 -9.78 7.36 -17.33
CA GLY A 129 -10.65 7.91 -16.29
C GLY A 129 -10.04 7.65 -14.92
N TRP A 130 -10.34 8.51 -13.96
CA TRP A 130 -9.82 8.40 -12.60
C TRP A 130 -10.84 8.88 -11.57
N GLU A 131 -10.68 8.42 -10.34
CA GLU A 131 -11.49 8.82 -9.18
C GLU A 131 -10.61 8.88 -7.92
N TRP A 132 -10.76 9.96 -7.14
CA TRP A 132 -10.21 10.00 -5.78
C TRP A 132 -10.92 8.99 -4.90
N LYS A 133 -10.16 8.30 -4.06
CA LYS A 133 -10.68 7.38 -3.06
C LYS A 133 -10.27 7.84 -1.66
N ASP A 134 -11.18 7.67 -0.71
CA ASP A 134 -10.98 7.92 0.73
C ASP A 134 -10.75 9.41 1.07
N GLU A 135 -11.32 10.31 0.27
CA GLU A 135 -11.33 11.76 0.58
C GLU A 135 -12.07 12.06 1.89
N ASP A 136 -13.13 11.32 2.16
CA ASP A 136 -13.94 11.40 3.37
C ASP A 136 -13.19 10.85 4.60
N GLU A 137 -12.46 9.74 4.46
CA GLU A 137 -11.57 9.23 5.52
C GLU A 137 -10.48 10.26 5.85
N LEU A 138 -9.83 10.86 4.82
CA LEU A 138 -8.83 11.90 5.03
C LEU A 138 -9.43 13.11 5.75
N GLU A 139 -10.59 13.61 5.30
CA GLU A 139 -11.27 14.75 5.92
C GLU A 139 -11.66 14.47 7.38
N GLU A 140 -12.23 13.30 7.66
CA GLU A 140 -12.58 12.87 9.02
C GLU A 140 -11.34 12.88 9.92
N ARG A 141 -10.24 12.30 9.46
CA ARG A 141 -9.03 12.10 10.28
C ARG A 141 -8.26 13.40 10.51
N LEU A 142 -8.28 14.32 9.55
CA LEU A 142 -7.71 15.67 9.70
C LEU A 142 -8.37 16.49 10.82
N ALA A 143 -9.59 16.14 11.25
CA ALA A 143 -10.23 16.76 12.41
C ALA A 143 -9.52 16.42 13.75
N PHE A 144 -8.57 15.49 13.76
CA PHE A 144 -7.83 15.03 14.94
C PHE A 144 -6.31 15.23 14.81
N PRO A 145 -5.80 16.46 14.64
CA PRO A 145 -4.41 16.73 14.27
C PRO A 145 -3.36 16.23 15.28
N ASP A 146 -3.73 16.10 16.57
CA ASP A 146 -2.82 15.59 17.61
C ASP A 146 -2.69 14.06 17.59
N ARG A 147 -3.56 13.36 16.87
CA ARG A 147 -3.64 11.89 16.82
C ARG A 147 -3.43 11.32 15.42
N TYR A 148 -3.69 12.13 14.40
CA TYR A 148 -3.53 11.73 13.01
C TYR A 148 -2.10 11.92 12.52
N TRP A 149 -1.59 10.98 11.72
CA TRP A 149 -0.17 10.93 11.34
C TRP A 149 0.14 11.76 10.08
N VAL A 150 -0.85 12.01 9.20
CA VAL A 150 -0.64 12.83 8.00
C VAL A 150 -0.52 14.31 8.40
N ARG A 151 0.67 14.89 8.21
CA ARG A 151 0.98 16.26 8.65
C ARG A 151 0.79 17.33 7.56
N ASP A 152 0.81 16.93 6.29
CA ASP A 152 0.71 17.86 5.15
C ASP A 152 -0.22 17.29 4.07
N ALA A 153 -1.52 17.36 4.30
CA ALA A 153 -2.52 16.89 3.34
C ALA A 153 -2.49 17.64 1.99
N ALA A 154 -1.95 18.87 1.96
CA ALA A 154 -1.79 19.61 0.71
C ALA A 154 -0.70 18.98 -0.16
N ALA A 155 0.41 18.54 0.44
CA ALA A 155 1.44 17.79 -0.27
C ALA A 155 0.93 16.43 -0.79
N VAL A 156 0.12 15.72 0.01
CA VAL A 156 -0.54 14.47 -0.41
C VAL A 156 -1.38 14.71 -1.67
N ARG A 157 -2.28 15.70 -1.62
CA ARG A 157 -3.14 16.06 -2.77
C ARG A 157 -2.31 16.49 -3.98
N ALA A 158 -1.25 17.27 -3.79
CA ALA A 158 -0.39 17.71 -4.89
C ALA A 158 0.31 16.53 -5.60
N GLU A 159 0.74 15.49 -4.87
CA GLU A 159 1.34 14.30 -5.48
C GLU A 159 0.29 13.49 -6.27
N GLY A 160 -0.91 13.32 -5.72
CA GLY A 160 -1.99 12.66 -6.45
C GLY A 160 -2.42 13.45 -7.71
N GLU A 161 -2.54 14.77 -7.63
CA GLU A 161 -2.81 15.64 -8.80
C GLU A 161 -1.71 15.53 -9.88
N ARG A 162 -0.46 15.33 -9.48
CA ARG A 162 0.64 15.08 -10.42
C ARG A 162 0.43 13.76 -11.16
N LEU A 163 0.06 12.70 -10.46
CA LEU A 163 -0.18 11.38 -11.07
C LEU A 163 -1.45 11.34 -11.90
N ILE A 164 -2.49 12.09 -11.52
CA ILE A 164 -3.69 12.30 -12.35
C ILE A 164 -3.30 12.89 -13.71
N LYS A 165 -2.44 13.92 -13.73
CA LYS A 165 -1.96 14.50 -15.00
C LYS A 165 -1.16 13.49 -15.82
N ASP A 166 -0.34 12.65 -15.19
CA ASP A 166 0.37 11.57 -15.86
C ASP A 166 -0.60 10.54 -16.46
N ALA A 167 -1.66 10.18 -15.73
CA ALA A 167 -2.70 9.26 -16.18
C ALA A 167 -3.50 9.82 -17.38
N GLU A 168 -3.97 11.06 -17.29
CA GLU A 168 -4.69 11.75 -18.36
C GLU A 168 -3.84 11.85 -19.65
N ALA A 169 -2.53 12.09 -19.48
CA ALA A 169 -1.57 12.12 -20.59
C ALA A 169 -1.19 10.70 -21.11
N GLY A 170 -1.54 9.63 -20.38
CA GLY A 170 -1.16 8.26 -20.72
C GLY A 170 0.35 8.03 -20.61
N LEU A 171 0.99 8.67 -19.64
CA LEU A 171 2.40 8.49 -19.34
C LEU A 171 2.57 7.29 -18.41
N PHE A 172 3.77 6.69 -18.41
CA PHE A 172 4.13 5.66 -17.44
C PHE A 172 3.87 6.14 -16.00
N PRO A 173 3.24 5.32 -15.14
CA PRO A 173 2.89 3.90 -15.32
C PRO A 173 1.54 3.59 -15.98
N PHE A 174 0.80 4.59 -16.46
CA PHE A 174 -0.55 4.50 -17.01
C PHE A 174 -0.59 4.33 -18.55
N ASP A 175 0.53 3.92 -19.15
CA ASP A 175 0.75 3.84 -20.60
C ASP A 175 0.46 2.45 -21.20
N GLY A 176 -0.07 1.53 -20.40
CA GLY A 176 -0.29 0.12 -20.78
C GLY A 176 0.81 -0.83 -20.32
N THR A 177 1.89 -0.31 -19.74
CA THR A 177 3.00 -1.13 -19.24
C THR A 177 2.50 -2.14 -18.20
N TRP A 178 2.92 -3.40 -18.36
CA TRP A 178 2.65 -4.54 -17.47
C TRP A 178 1.18 -4.99 -17.36
N HIS A 179 0.29 -4.58 -18.25
CA HIS A 179 -1.09 -5.14 -18.31
C HIS A 179 -1.13 -6.66 -18.46
N ASP A 180 -0.11 -7.23 -19.09
CA ASP A 180 0.06 -8.66 -19.36
C ASP A 180 0.82 -9.39 -18.25
N PHE A 181 1.25 -8.70 -17.18
CA PHE A 181 1.97 -9.35 -16.08
C PHE A 181 1.16 -10.51 -15.51
N ARG A 182 1.83 -11.66 -15.37
CA ARG A 182 1.30 -12.81 -14.64
C ARG A 182 2.36 -13.28 -13.65
N PRO A 183 2.00 -13.47 -12.37
CA PRO A 183 2.91 -14.07 -11.41
C PRO A 183 3.24 -15.51 -11.81
N GLU A 184 4.51 -15.88 -11.71
CA GLU A 184 4.96 -17.22 -12.03
C GLU A 184 4.21 -18.26 -11.18
N PRO A 185 3.70 -19.37 -11.76
CA PRO A 185 2.94 -20.36 -11.02
C PRO A 185 3.68 -20.90 -9.79
N ALA A 186 5.01 -21.05 -9.89
CA ALA A 186 5.85 -21.52 -8.80
C ALA A 186 5.89 -20.57 -7.59
N TRP A 187 5.64 -19.27 -7.79
CA TRP A 187 5.67 -18.29 -6.70
C TRP A 187 4.55 -18.52 -5.68
N ARG A 188 3.37 -19.00 -6.11
CA ARG A 188 2.27 -19.34 -5.19
C ARG A 188 2.58 -20.51 -4.25
N ALA A 189 3.51 -21.37 -4.64
CA ALA A 189 3.96 -22.49 -3.82
C ALA A 189 5.08 -22.11 -2.84
N LEU A 190 5.56 -20.86 -2.85
CA LEU A 190 6.56 -20.41 -1.89
C LEU A 190 6.02 -20.49 -0.47
N PRO A 191 6.85 -20.86 0.52
CA PRO A 191 6.45 -20.93 1.92
C PRO A 191 6.37 -19.53 2.52
N PHE A 192 5.45 -18.70 2.03
CA PHE A 192 5.23 -17.36 2.58
C PHE A 192 4.91 -17.49 4.07
N ALA A 193 5.64 -16.75 4.89
CA ALA A 193 5.38 -16.63 6.30
C ALA A 193 5.90 -15.28 6.81
N LEU A 194 5.25 -14.75 7.84
CA LEU A 194 5.84 -13.72 8.70
C LEU A 194 6.94 -14.36 9.55
N THR A 195 8.15 -14.39 8.99
CA THR A 195 9.35 -14.97 9.59
C THR A 195 9.87 -14.07 10.73
N PRO A 196 10.47 -14.62 11.79
CA PRO A 196 10.97 -13.82 12.92
C PRO A 196 11.80 -12.61 12.48
N GLY A 197 11.53 -11.44 13.07
CA GLY A 197 12.17 -10.16 12.70
C GLY A 197 11.37 -9.29 11.74
N TRP A 198 10.23 -9.78 11.22
CA TRP A 198 9.30 -9.01 10.37
C TRP A 198 8.66 -7.80 11.10
N ASP A 199 8.44 -7.91 12.41
CA ASP A 199 7.81 -6.92 13.29
C ASP A 199 8.82 -6.03 14.02
N ARG A 200 10.00 -5.86 13.41
CA ARG A 200 11.06 -4.99 13.92
C ARG A 200 10.61 -3.51 13.95
N PRO A 201 11.23 -2.68 14.81
CA PRO A 201 10.99 -1.25 14.82
C PRO A 201 11.23 -0.59 13.45
N ARG A 202 10.54 0.52 13.22
CA ARG A 202 10.62 1.31 11.98
C ARG A 202 12.07 1.67 11.65
N THR A 203 12.41 1.58 10.38
CA THR A 203 13.65 2.15 9.85
C THR A 203 13.42 3.61 9.50
N HIS A 204 14.16 4.52 10.13
CA HIS A 204 14.15 5.94 9.76
C HIS A 204 15.16 6.19 8.63
N ARG A 205 14.86 7.19 7.78
CA ARG A 205 15.81 7.72 6.80
C ARG A 205 16.92 8.53 7.48
#